data_AF-A0A922WVA9-F1
#
_entry.id   AF-A0A922WVA9-F1
#
_cell.length_a   1.000
_cell.length_b   1.000
_cell.length_c   1.000
_cell.angle_alpha   90.00
_cell.angle_beta   90.00
_cell.angle_gamma   90.00
#
_symmetry.space_group_name_H-M   'P 1'
#
loop_
_entity.id
_entity.type
_entity.pdbx_description
1 polymer ?
#
loop_
_entity_poly.entity_id
_entity_poly.type
_entity_poly.pdbx_seq_one_letter_code
_entity_poly.pdbx_strand_id
1 'polypeptide(L)' 'MSAIHPVILCGGSGTRLWPVSRKPMPKPFLPLVSEETLFEQAVRRVAGDDRFAAPLVVAGAAHADL' A
#
# COMPACT_ATOMS: atom_id res chain seq x y z
N MET A 1 17.06 21.68 0.56
CA MET A 1 15.59 21.48 0.56
C MET A 1 15.26 20.45 1.61
N SER A 2 14.15 20.60 2.33
CA SER A 2 13.68 19.55 3.25
C SER A 2 13.09 18.39 2.42
N ALA A 3 13.41 17.15 2.78
CA ALA A 3 12.81 15.98 2.15
C ALA A 3 11.31 15.88 2.47
N ILE A 4 10.51 15.44 1.51
CA ILE A 4 9.09 15.10 1.71
C ILE A 4 9.03 13.71 2.34
N HIS A 5 8.26 13.54 3.40
CA HIS A 5 8.13 12.26 4.11
C HIS A 5 6.83 11.56 3.70
N PRO A 6 6.87 10.51 2.87
CA PRO A 6 5.67 9.83 2.43
C PRO A 6 5.09 9.00 3.58
N VAL A 7 3.77 9.07 3.76
CA VAL A 7 3.03 8.18 4.66
C VAL A 7 2.03 7.38 3.84
N ILE A 8 2.23 6.07 3.77
CA ILE A 8 1.36 5.14 3.03
C ILE A 8 0.42 4.47 4.03
N LEU A 9 -0.86 4.82 3.94
CA LEU A 9 -1.92 4.19 4.74
C LEU A 9 -2.37 2.89 4.07
N CYS A 10 -1.93 1.75 4.60
CA CYS A 10 -2.20 0.43 4.07
C CYS A 10 -3.22 -0.32 4.94
N GLY A 11 -4.47 -0.38 4.48
CA GLY A 11 -5.52 -1.11 5.19
C GLY A 11 -6.91 -0.93 4.59
N GLY A 12 -7.91 -1.33 5.37
CA GLY A 12 -9.33 -1.28 5.01
C GLY A 12 -10.00 -2.64 5.13
N SER A 13 -11.32 -2.64 5.34
CA SER A 13 -12.10 -3.86 5.61
C SER A 13 -12.33 -4.76 4.39
N GLY A 14 -11.96 -4.31 3.18
CA GLY A 14 -12.12 -5.09 1.93
C GLY A 14 -13.57 -5.34 1.50
N THR A 15 -14.58 -4.73 2.13
CA THR A 15 -15.99 -5.12 1.96
C THR A 15 -16.59 -4.73 0.61
N ARG A 16 -16.14 -3.64 -0.01
CA ARG A 16 -16.71 -3.15 -1.30
C ARG A 16 -16.27 -3.94 -2.53
N LEU A 17 -15.19 -4.71 -2.42
CA LEU A 17 -14.63 -5.49 -3.53
C LEU A 17 -14.80 -6.98 -3.31
N TRP A 18 -15.77 -7.39 -2.51
CA TRP A 18 -16.18 -8.79 -2.47
C TRP A 18 -16.73 -9.19 -3.87
N PRO A 19 -16.37 -10.35 -4.46
CA PRO A 19 -15.64 -11.46 -3.88
C PRO A 19 -14.11 -11.41 -4.08
N VAL A 20 -13.53 -10.34 -4.59
CA VAL A 20 -12.09 -10.25 -4.87
C VAL A 20 -11.26 -9.93 -3.62
N SER A 21 -11.74 -9.05 -2.73
CA SER A 21 -11.06 -8.72 -1.47
C SER A 21 -11.69 -9.42 -0.27
N ARG A 22 -10.87 -10.00 0.61
CA ARG A 22 -11.28 -10.66 1.85
C ARG A 22 -10.45 -10.17 3.02
N LYS A 23 -10.89 -10.48 4.25
CA LYS A 23 -10.09 -10.20 5.46
C LYS A 23 -8.65 -10.74 5.39
N PRO A 24 -8.39 -12.00 4.95
CA PRO A 24 -7.03 -12.52 4.85
C PRO A 24 -6.23 -11.96 3.66
N MET A 25 -6.91 -11.43 2.65
CA MET A 25 -6.29 -10.89 1.43
C MET A 25 -6.93 -9.54 1.07
N PRO A 26 -6.52 -8.47 1.79
CA PRO A 26 -7.14 -7.17 1.67
C PRO A 26 -6.71 -6.44 0.38
N LYS A 27 -7.55 -5.51 -0.06
CA LYS A 27 -7.40 -4.77 -1.32
C LYS A 27 -5.99 -4.26 -1.63
N PRO A 28 -5.23 -3.65 -0.68
CA PRO A 28 -3.91 -3.12 -0.99
C PRO A 28 -2.94 -4.17 -1.56
N PHE A 29 -3.10 -5.43 -1.20
CA PHE A 29 -2.22 -6.54 -1.57
C PHE A 29 -2.72 -7.33 -2.79
N LEU A 30 -3.63 -6.76 -3.57
CA LEU A 30 -4.21 -7.40 -4.76
C LEU A 30 -3.76 -6.71 -6.06
N PRO A 31 -3.34 -7.47 -7.09
CA PRO A 31 -3.04 -6.95 -8.42
C PRO A 31 -4.34 -6.73 -9.21
N LEU A 32 -5.03 -5.62 -8.93
CA LEU A 32 -6.37 -5.37 -9.49
C LEU A 32 -6.36 -4.74 -10.89
N VAL A 33 -5.32 -3.96 -11.21
CA VAL A 33 -5.26 -3.13 -12.42
C VAL A 33 -3.97 -3.31 -13.21
N SER A 34 -2.98 -3.99 -12.61
CA SER A 34 -1.72 -4.36 -13.23
C SER A 34 -1.21 -5.63 -12.57
N GLU A 35 -0.02 -6.09 -12.97
CA GLU A 35 0.67 -7.23 -12.34
C GLU A 35 1.13 -6.91 -10.91
N GLU A 36 1.10 -5.64 -10.51
CA GLU A 36 1.53 -5.16 -9.19
C GLU A 36 0.34 -4.94 -8.28
N THR A 37 0.52 -5.25 -7.00
CA THR A 37 -0.42 -4.89 -5.95
C THR A 37 -0.60 -3.38 -5.87
N LEU A 38 -1.76 -2.92 -5.40
CA LEU A 38 -1.98 -1.48 -5.20
C LEU A 38 -0.98 -0.86 -4.22
N PHE A 39 -0.48 -1.64 -3.26
CA PHE A 39 0.57 -1.23 -2.33
C PHE A 39 1.91 -1.00 -3.03
N GLU A 40 2.37 -1.95 -3.85
CA GLU A 40 3.60 -1.80 -4.64
C GLU A 40 3.52 -0.60 -5.58
N GLN A 41 2.38 -0.40 -6.24
CA GLN A 41 2.16 0.79 -7.06
C GLN A 41 2.25 2.09 -6.25
N ALA A 42 1.75 2.11 -5.01
CA ALA A 42 1.84 3.29 -4.14
C ALA A 42 3.28 3.57 -3.71
N VAL A 43 4.05 2.53 -3.36
CA VAL A 43 5.49 2.64 -3.05
C VAL A 43 6.25 3.15 -4.28
N ARG A 44 6.00 2.60 -5.46
CA ARG A 44 6.69 2.99 -6.69
C ARG A 44 6.50 4.46 -7.05
N ARG A 45 5.35 5.08 -6.73
CA ARG A 45 5.13 6.51 -6.99
C ARG A 45 6.08 7.44 -6.24
N VAL A 46 6.68 6.97 -5.14
CA VAL A 46 7.59 7.75 -4.30
C VAL A 46 9.01 7.18 -4.22
N ALA A 47 9.26 6.05 -4.89
CA ALA A 47 10.57 5.42 -4.95
C ALA A 47 11.41 6.01 -6.10
N GLY A 48 12.72 6.18 -5.87
CA GLY A 48 13.67 6.59 -6.91
C GLY A 48 13.66 8.09 -7.25
N ASP A 49 13.05 8.91 -6.40
CA ASP A 49 13.02 10.36 -6.53
C ASP A 49 13.60 11.00 -5.26
N ASP A 50 14.69 11.76 -5.44
CA ASP A 50 15.50 12.35 -4.37
C ASP A 50 14.74 13.37 -3.51
N ARG A 51 13.52 13.75 -3.91
CA ARG A 51 12.64 14.62 -3.12
C ARG A 51 11.99 13.89 -1.95
N PHE A 52 11.89 12.56 -2.00
CA PHE A 52 11.20 11.77 -0.99
C PHE A 52 12.18 11.06 -0.06
N ALA A 53 11.88 11.10 1.24
CA ALA A 53 12.46 10.19 2.21
C ALA A 53 11.88 8.77 2.05
N ALA A 54 12.48 7.79 2.73
CA ALA A 54 11.91 6.45 2.80
C ALA A 54 10.46 6.48 3.31
N PRO A 55 9.50 5.79 2.66
CA PRO A 55 8.11 5.85 3.03
C PRO A 55 7.85 5.19 4.40
N LEU A 56 7.04 5.82 5.23
CA LEU A 56 6.47 5.21 6.43
C LEU A 56 5.16 4.51 6.06
N VAL A 57 5.04 3.22 6.37
CA VAL A 57 3.81 2.45 6.16
C VAL A 57 3.05 2.34 7.47
N VAL A 58 1.77 2.71 7.45
CA VAL A 58 0.85 2.54 8.58
C VAL A 58 -0.18 1.50 8.20
N ALA A 59 -0.18 0.37 8.92
CA ALA A 59 -1.08 -0.75 8.67
C ALA A 59 -1.64 -1.33 9.96
N GLY A 60 -2.73 -2.11 9.84
CA GLY A 60 -3.22 -2.91 10.96
C GLY A 60 -2.22 -4.03 11.29
N ALA A 61 -2.08 -4.37 12.58
CA ALA A 61 -1.10 -5.35 13.05
C ALA A 61 -1.20 -6.72 12.34
N ALA A 62 -2.41 -7.15 11.97
CA ALA A 62 -2.65 -8.39 11.23
C ALA A 62 -2.08 -8.39 9.79
N HIS A 63 -1.57 -7.26 9.30
CA HIS A 63 -0.99 -7.10 7.97
C HIS A 63 0.51 -6.83 8.01
N ALA A 64 1.15 -6.90 9.18
CA ALA A 64 2.58 -6.61 9.32
C ALA A 64 3.47 -7.65 8.60
N ASP A 65 2.98 -8.89 8.48
CA ASP A 65 3.69 -10.01 7.85
C ASP A 65 3.18 -10.33 6.43
N LEU A 66 2.29 -9.49 5.88
CA LEU A 66 1.77 -9.61 4.51
C LEU A 66 2.64 -8.81 3.54
#